data_AF-A0A9D5C297-F1
#
_entry.id   AF-A0A9D5C297-F1
#
_cell.length_a   1.000
_cell.length_b   1.000
_cell.length_c   1.000
_cell.angle_alpha   90.00
_cell.angle_beta   90.00
_cell.angle_gamma   90.00
#
_symmetry.space_group_name_H-M   'P 1'
#
loop_
_entity.id
_entity.type
_entity.pdbx_description
1 polymer ?
#
loop_
_entity_poly.entity_id
_entity_poly.type
_entity_poly.pdbx_seq_one_letter_code
_entity_poly.pdbx_strand_id
1 'polypeptide(L)'
;MGACLSTQSPAAAAAAGTPSDGVASSRCGFSSKEEKRRKQKQMREKGNGGGGLFERGLGAGSGGGGEMSEEELQRTPGRMFFNSSSEVACLFTQQGKKGTNQDAMIVWENFTSRSDTIFCGVFDGHGPFGHMVAKKVRDSLPLKLCEQWKTNTSSINSPQQNGSVHGSMNSEQTASIDDQWGESFDIDENGKLPEAFTSLKQALLKAFKLMDIELKLHPSIDCFCSGTTAVTVLKQGHNLVIGNVGDSRAVMGTRDKDNKLVPVQLTVDLKPNLPREAARIQQCRGRVFALQDLTRSCTCVVAKQ
;
A
#
# COMPACT_ATOMS: atom_id res chain seq x y z
N MET A 1 -12.63 -5.15 2.56
CA MET A 1 -11.22 -5.46 2.19
C MET A 1 -10.98 -6.93 2.42
N GLY A 2 -10.45 -7.66 1.43
CA GLY A 2 -10.01 -9.04 1.62
C GLY A 2 -8.51 -9.08 1.92
N ALA A 3 -8.09 -9.89 2.89
CA ALA A 3 -6.69 -10.23 3.14
C ALA A 3 -6.54 -11.73 2.92
N CYS A 4 -5.52 -12.16 2.19
CA CYS A 4 -5.16 -13.56 2.00
C CYS A 4 -3.83 -13.85 2.70
N LEU A 5 -3.67 -15.05 3.25
CA LEU A 5 -2.44 -15.53 3.87
C LEU A 5 -2.02 -16.83 3.17
N SER A 6 -0.73 -17.07 3.03
CA SER A 6 -0.21 -18.39 2.64
C SER A 6 0.84 -18.83 3.65
N THR A 7 0.59 -19.94 4.34
CA THR A 7 1.58 -20.60 5.21
C THR A 7 1.72 -22.05 4.78
N GLN A 8 2.90 -22.44 4.32
CA GLN A 8 3.34 -23.84 4.36
C GLN A 8 4.83 -23.88 4.71
N SER A 9 5.15 -24.52 5.83
CA SER A 9 6.50 -24.98 6.17
C SER A 9 6.61 -26.47 5.82
N PRO A 10 7.70 -26.95 5.20
CA PRO A 10 7.94 -28.38 5.03
C PRO A 10 8.51 -28.99 6.32
N ALA A 11 8.05 -30.21 6.62
CA ALA A 11 8.56 -31.05 7.70
C ALA A 11 9.99 -31.55 7.41
N ALA A 12 10.81 -31.61 8.46
CA ALA A 12 12.19 -32.10 8.41
C ALA A 12 12.27 -33.63 8.35
N ALA A 13 13.19 -34.15 7.54
CA ALA A 13 13.72 -35.51 7.67
C ALA A 13 15.23 -35.52 7.34
N ALA A 14 15.93 -36.43 8.02
CA ALA A 14 17.34 -36.39 8.38
C ALA A 14 18.36 -36.75 7.27
N ALA A 15 19.64 -36.54 7.62
CA ALA A 15 20.86 -36.53 6.83
C ALA A 15 21.34 -37.87 6.24
N ALA A 16 22.09 -37.81 5.12
CA ALA A 16 23.33 -38.55 4.89
C ALA A 16 24.06 -38.11 3.59
N GLY A 17 25.38 -37.90 3.67
CA GLY A 17 26.34 -38.21 2.58
C GLY A 17 26.69 -37.11 1.57
N THR A 18 27.92 -36.57 1.66
CA THR A 18 28.67 -35.93 0.56
C THR A 18 29.15 -36.98 -0.46
N PRO A 19 29.38 -36.62 -1.75
CA PRO A 19 30.67 -36.06 -2.15
C PRO A 19 30.61 -34.89 -3.15
N SER A 20 31.77 -34.25 -3.28
CA SER A 20 32.15 -33.14 -4.16
C SER A 20 31.94 -33.40 -5.65
N ASP A 21 31.58 -32.36 -6.40
CA ASP A 21 32.28 -31.94 -7.63
C ASP A 21 31.84 -30.53 -8.05
N GLY A 22 32.80 -29.70 -8.45
CA GLY A 22 32.59 -28.33 -8.88
C GLY A 22 32.14 -28.21 -10.34
N VAL A 23 31.64 -27.03 -10.73
CA VAL A 23 31.97 -26.29 -11.96
C VAL A 23 31.09 -25.03 -12.12
N ALA A 24 31.78 -23.93 -12.44
CA ALA A 24 31.40 -22.69 -13.14
C ALA A 24 30.23 -21.80 -12.67
N SER A 25 30.60 -20.67 -12.07
CA SER A 25 29.80 -19.45 -11.93
C SER A 25 29.79 -18.65 -13.23
N SER A 26 28.63 -18.49 -13.86
CA SER A 26 28.41 -17.54 -14.96
C SER A 26 27.90 -16.21 -14.40
N ARG A 27 28.80 -15.22 -14.29
CA ARG A 27 28.47 -13.82 -14.01
C ARG A 27 28.02 -13.12 -15.30
N CYS A 28 26.77 -12.64 -15.33
CA CYS A 28 26.31 -11.68 -16.34
C CYS A 28 26.71 -10.25 -15.90
N GLY A 29 27.78 -9.73 -16.51
CA GLY A 29 28.26 -8.37 -16.27
C GLY A 29 27.43 -7.32 -17.02
N PHE A 30 26.86 -6.36 -16.29
CA PHE A 30 26.30 -5.13 -16.86
C PHE A 30 27.42 -4.11 -17.10
N SER A 31 27.48 -3.55 -18.31
CA SER A 31 28.58 -2.69 -18.79
C SER A 31 28.59 -1.29 -18.15
N SER A 32 29.67 -0.97 -17.43
CA SER A 32 29.98 0.33 -16.77
C SER A 32 30.00 1.56 -17.70
N LYS A 33 29.91 1.38 -19.02
CA LYS A 33 29.98 2.49 -19.99
C LYS A 33 28.67 3.25 -20.19
N GLU A 34 27.52 2.62 -19.91
CA GLU A 34 26.21 3.27 -20.12
C GLU A 34 25.82 4.18 -18.93
N GLU A 35 26.29 3.86 -17.73
CA GLU A 35 26.05 4.67 -16.52
C GLU A 35 26.76 6.03 -16.57
N LYS A 36 27.97 6.09 -17.16
CA LYS A 36 28.73 7.35 -17.29
C LYS A 36 28.10 8.33 -18.28
N ARG A 37 27.42 7.84 -19.34
CA ARG A 37 26.72 8.71 -20.30
C ARG A 37 25.44 9.32 -19.72
N ARG A 38 24.78 8.64 -18.77
CA ARG A 38 23.57 9.15 -18.10
C ARG A 38 23.88 10.28 -17.11
N LYS A 39 24.99 10.19 -16.36
CA LYS A 39 25.43 11.23 -15.41
C LYS A 39 25.80 12.56 -16.11
N GLN A 40 26.30 12.52 -17.34
CA GLN A 40 26.68 13.73 -18.07
C GLN A 40 25.48 14.48 -18.68
N LYS A 41 24.34 13.80 -18.92
CA LYS A 41 23.12 14.44 -19.42
C LYS A 41 22.35 15.18 -18.30
N GLN A 42 22.40 14.66 -17.06
CA GLN A 42 21.77 15.30 -15.88
C GLN A 42 22.40 16.63 -15.43
N MET A 43 23.66 16.90 -15.77
CA MET A 43 24.30 18.19 -15.42
C MET A 43 23.96 19.33 -16.39
N ARG A 44 23.41 19.04 -17.59
CA ARG A 44 23.08 20.07 -18.58
C ARG A 44 21.68 20.67 -18.46
N GLU A 45 20.78 20.03 -17.70
CA GLU A 45 19.38 20.50 -17.54
C GLU A 45 19.14 21.34 -16.27
N LYS A 46 20.17 21.57 -15.44
CA LYS A 46 20.08 22.38 -14.20
C LYS A 46 20.42 23.88 -14.36
N GLY A 47 20.52 24.38 -15.59
CA GLY A 47 20.93 25.76 -15.85
C GLY A 47 19.96 26.52 -16.73
N ASN A 48 18.72 26.78 -16.28
CA ASN A 48 17.97 27.97 -16.69
C ASN A 48 16.69 28.17 -15.87
N GLY A 49 16.49 29.37 -15.31
CA GLY A 49 15.22 29.80 -14.72
C GLY A 49 15.42 30.71 -13.50
N GLY A 50 15.51 32.02 -13.73
CA GLY A 50 15.64 33.04 -12.69
C GLY A 50 14.32 33.64 -12.21
N GLY A 51 14.37 34.26 -11.02
CA GLY A 51 13.62 35.46 -10.63
C GLY A 51 12.19 35.28 -10.10
N GLY A 52 11.99 35.61 -8.81
CA GLY A 52 10.66 35.80 -8.22
C GLY A 52 10.67 35.97 -6.71
N LEU A 53 10.88 37.21 -6.25
CA LEU A 53 10.85 37.70 -4.87
C LEU A 53 9.43 37.64 -4.29
N PHE A 54 9.21 37.04 -3.10
CA PHE A 54 8.02 37.34 -2.26
C PHE A 54 8.35 37.22 -0.76
N GLU A 55 7.86 38.22 -0.03
CA GLU A 55 8.15 38.58 1.37
C GLU A 55 7.69 37.57 2.43
N ARG A 56 8.37 37.65 3.58
CA ARG A 56 8.13 36.94 4.84
C ARG A 56 6.84 37.42 5.53
N GLY A 57 6.04 36.47 6.00
CA GLY A 57 5.08 36.68 7.09
C GLY A 57 5.34 35.66 8.20
N LEU A 58 5.81 36.13 9.35
CA LEU A 58 5.96 35.34 10.58
C LEU A 58 4.60 35.28 11.30
N GLY A 59 4.16 34.08 11.67
CA GLY A 59 3.02 33.86 12.56
C GLY A 59 3.24 32.58 13.34
N ALA A 60 3.55 32.72 14.63
CA ALA A 60 3.69 31.63 15.58
C ALA A 60 2.31 31.14 16.06
N GLY A 61 2.13 29.81 16.14
CA GLY A 61 0.94 29.17 16.71
C GLY A 61 1.21 27.69 16.96
N SER A 62 1.05 27.28 18.21
CA SER A 62 1.44 25.99 18.80
C SER A 62 0.39 24.89 18.58
N GLY A 63 0.86 23.63 18.47
CA GLY A 63 0.10 22.43 18.84
C GLY A 63 -0.61 21.68 17.71
N GLY A 64 -0.01 20.57 17.26
CA GLY A 64 -0.65 19.56 16.40
C GLY A 64 0.40 18.76 15.65
N GLY A 65 0.34 17.43 15.67
CA GLY A 65 1.34 16.55 15.06
C GLY A 65 1.67 16.97 13.64
N GLY A 66 2.89 17.48 13.43
CA GLY A 66 3.30 18.03 12.15
C GLY A 66 3.29 16.95 11.08
N GLU A 67 2.49 17.12 10.03
CA GLU A 67 2.67 16.38 8.79
C GLU A 67 4.12 16.60 8.33
N MET A 68 4.89 15.51 8.17
CA MET A 68 6.23 15.63 7.59
C MET A 68 6.10 16.21 6.18
N SER A 69 6.94 17.19 5.89
CA SER A 69 7.01 17.77 4.55
C SER A 69 7.38 16.71 3.51
N GLU A 70 6.98 16.93 2.26
CA GLU A 70 7.33 16.02 1.16
C GLU A 70 8.86 15.82 1.07
N GLU A 71 9.65 16.87 1.33
CA GLU A 71 11.12 16.83 1.32
C GLU A 71 11.72 15.98 2.46
N GLU A 72 11.09 15.94 3.63
CA GLU A 72 11.49 15.07 4.74
C GLU A 72 11.18 13.60 4.43
N LEU A 73 10.01 13.35 3.83
CA LEU A 73 9.63 12.01 3.38
C LEU A 73 10.56 11.47 2.30
N GLN A 74 11.05 12.33 1.41
CA GLN A 74 12.02 11.93 0.37
C GLN A 74 13.39 11.54 0.94
N ARG A 75 13.77 12.09 2.09
CA ARG A 75 15.04 11.80 2.78
C ARG A 75 14.95 10.61 3.74
N THR A 76 13.78 10.01 3.87
CA THR A 76 13.57 8.90 4.80
C THR A 76 14.31 7.65 4.32
N PRO A 77 15.23 7.06 5.12
CA PRO A 77 15.99 5.88 4.73
C PRO A 77 15.11 4.69 4.39
N GLY A 78 15.52 3.88 3.41
CA GLY A 78 14.81 2.69 2.95
C GLY A 78 13.55 2.98 2.11
N ARG A 79 13.17 4.24 1.93
CA ARG A 79 11.98 4.65 1.19
C ARG A 79 12.30 4.91 -0.29
N MET A 80 11.83 4.04 -1.17
CA MET A 80 11.95 4.13 -2.62
C MET A 80 10.56 4.35 -3.25
N PHE A 81 10.42 5.32 -4.16
CA PHE A 81 9.14 5.63 -4.82
C PHE A 81 9.30 6.03 -6.29
N PHE A 82 10.47 5.76 -6.86
CA PHE A 82 10.83 5.93 -8.27
C PHE A 82 11.48 4.63 -8.77
N ASN A 83 11.75 4.54 -10.08
CA ASN A 83 12.40 3.36 -10.66
C ASN A 83 13.75 3.11 -9.98
N SER A 84 13.81 2.05 -9.18
CA SER A 84 14.94 1.72 -8.32
C SER A 84 14.86 0.25 -7.91
N SER A 85 15.96 -0.25 -7.36
CA SER A 85 16.03 -1.60 -6.81
C SER A 85 16.96 -1.65 -5.62
N SER A 86 16.75 -2.65 -4.78
CA SER A 86 17.62 -3.10 -3.71
C SER A 86 17.87 -4.60 -3.86
N GLU A 87 18.52 -5.20 -2.87
CA GLU A 87 18.71 -6.66 -2.79
C GLU A 87 17.38 -7.43 -2.69
N VAL A 88 16.33 -6.81 -2.14
CA VAL A 88 15.08 -7.52 -1.77
C VAL A 88 13.84 -7.02 -2.50
N ALA A 89 13.92 -5.88 -3.19
CA ALA A 89 12.79 -5.28 -3.88
C ALA A 89 13.21 -4.50 -5.12
N CYS A 90 12.31 -4.42 -6.10
CA CYS A 90 12.46 -3.52 -7.24
C CYS A 90 11.14 -2.80 -7.52
N LEU A 91 11.27 -1.60 -8.07
CA LEU A 91 10.17 -0.73 -8.46
C LEU A 91 10.40 -0.30 -9.90
N PHE A 92 9.36 -0.41 -10.72
CA PHE A 92 9.40 0.03 -12.09
C PHE A 92 8.04 0.53 -12.55
N THR A 93 8.02 1.75 -13.08
CA THR A 93 6.90 2.34 -13.79
C THR A 93 7.39 2.90 -15.13
N GLN A 94 6.52 2.86 -16.12
CA GLN A 94 6.79 3.40 -17.45
C GLN A 94 5.59 4.25 -17.88
N GLN A 95 5.87 5.49 -18.29
CA GLN A 95 4.86 6.37 -18.87
C GLN A 95 4.26 5.72 -20.13
N GLY A 96 2.96 5.44 -20.09
CA GLY A 96 2.18 5.00 -21.24
C GLY A 96 1.85 6.15 -22.20
N LYS A 97 0.99 5.87 -23.18
CA LYS A 97 0.55 6.87 -24.17
C LYS A 97 -0.59 7.78 -23.69
N LYS A 98 -1.19 7.48 -22.53
CA LYS A 98 -2.38 8.14 -22.00
C LYS A 98 -1.98 9.31 -21.08
N GLY A 99 -1.65 10.46 -21.65
CA GLY A 99 -1.40 11.71 -20.90
C GLY A 99 -0.37 11.57 -19.77
N THR A 100 -0.55 12.33 -18.69
CA THR A 100 0.27 12.22 -17.47
C THR A 100 0.12 10.84 -16.83
N ASN A 101 1.22 10.17 -16.49
CA ASN A 101 1.19 8.94 -15.70
C ASN A 101 0.51 9.21 -14.35
N GLN A 102 -0.59 8.50 -14.10
CA GLN A 102 -1.38 8.64 -12.88
C GLN A 102 -1.02 7.59 -11.82
N ASP A 103 -0.13 6.66 -12.13
CA ASP A 103 0.34 5.64 -11.22
C ASP A 103 1.33 6.21 -10.19
N ALA A 104 1.25 5.66 -8.98
CA ALA A 104 2.24 5.86 -7.93
C ALA A 104 2.61 4.52 -7.30
N MET A 105 3.86 4.40 -6.83
CA MET A 105 4.36 3.19 -6.19
C MET A 105 5.35 3.52 -5.09
N ILE A 106 5.49 2.63 -4.12
CA ILE A 106 6.44 2.76 -3.01
C ILE A 106 6.92 1.38 -2.54
N VAL A 107 8.19 1.33 -2.14
CA VAL A 107 8.79 0.32 -1.28
C VAL A 107 9.41 1.09 -0.12
N TRP A 108 9.20 0.62 1.10
CA TRP A 108 9.80 1.16 2.30
C TRP A 108 10.39 0.01 3.10
N GLU A 109 11.70 -0.13 3.00
CA GLU A 109 12.47 -1.11 3.76
C GLU A 109 12.72 -0.63 5.19
N ASN A 110 12.94 -1.58 6.10
CA ASN A 110 13.06 -1.31 7.53
C ASN A 110 11.85 -0.53 8.08
N PHE A 111 10.66 -0.80 7.53
CA PHE A 111 9.44 -0.07 7.83
C PHE A 111 9.13 -0.12 9.33
N THR A 112 8.62 0.96 9.91
CA THR A 112 8.44 1.11 11.38
C THR A 112 9.71 0.92 12.21
N SER A 113 10.90 1.14 11.62
CA SER A 113 12.21 0.90 12.24
C SER A 113 12.46 -0.57 12.57
N ARG A 114 11.88 -1.49 11.79
CA ARG A 114 12.02 -2.94 11.98
C ARG A 114 12.73 -3.56 10.77
N SER A 115 13.90 -4.14 10.97
CA SER A 115 14.75 -4.65 9.88
C SER A 115 14.16 -5.84 9.11
N ASP A 116 13.24 -6.56 9.72
CA ASP A 116 12.50 -7.68 9.12
C ASP A 116 11.26 -7.25 8.36
N THR A 117 10.97 -5.94 8.28
CA THR A 117 9.70 -5.40 7.82
C THR A 117 9.85 -4.54 6.57
N ILE A 118 9.06 -4.85 5.54
CA ILE A 118 9.01 -4.11 4.27
C ILE A 118 7.55 -3.77 3.98
N PHE A 119 7.30 -2.50 3.68
CA PHE A 119 6.02 -2.04 3.16
C PHE A 119 6.14 -1.76 1.66
N CYS A 120 5.21 -2.25 0.86
CA CYS A 120 5.10 -1.95 -0.57
C CYS A 120 3.69 -1.46 -0.89
N GLY A 121 3.55 -0.58 -1.87
CA GLY A 121 2.25 -0.10 -2.34
C GLY A 121 2.26 0.25 -3.81
N VAL A 122 1.17 -0.06 -4.50
CA VAL A 122 0.88 0.38 -5.87
C VAL A 122 -0.50 1.02 -5.89
N PHE A 123 -0.58 2.17 -6.56
CA PHE A 123 -1.74 3.05 -6.58
C PHE A 123 -1.99 3.51 -8.02
N ASP A 124 -3.07 3.04 -8.63
CA ASP A 124 -3.49 3.41 -9.98
C ASP A 124 -4.44 4.60 -9.88
N GLY A 125 -3.98 5.80 -10.23
CA GLY A 125 -4.76 7.03 -10.17
C GLY A 125 -5.69 7.17 -11.37
N HIS A 126 -6.88 7.71 -11.15
CA HIS A 126 -7.84 8.01 -12.21
C HIS A 126 -8.57 9.34 -11.99
N GLY A 127 -9.19 9.85 -13.05
CA GLY A 127 -9.84 11.15 -13.06
C GLY A 127 -8.88 12.32 -13.29
N PRO A 128 -9.37 13.56 -13.30
CA PRO A 128 -8.56 14.74 -13.62
C PRO A 128 -7.31 14.90 -12.73
N PHE A 129 -7.44 14.57 -11.44
CA PHE A 129 -6.38 14.70 -10.44
C PHE A 129 -5.89 13.35 -9.90
N GLY A 130 -6.13 12.24 -10.62
CA GLY A 130 -5.77 10.89 -10.18
C GLY A 130 -4.29 10.74 -9.78
N HIS A 131 -3.40 11.35 -10.55
CA HIS A 131 -1.96 11.40 -10.26
C HIS A 131 -1.61 12.10 -8.93
N MET A 132 -2.40 13.10 -8.50
CA MET A 132 -2.23 13.76 -7.21
C MET A 132 -2.75 12.90 -6.07
N VAL A 133 -3.93 12.28 -6.26
CA VAL A 133 -4.54 11.36 -5.28
C VAL A 133 -3.59 10.17 -5.04
N ALA A 134 -3.09 9.53 -6.09
CA ALA A 134 -2.19 8.38 -6.00
C ALA A 134 -0.89 8.73 -5.23
N LYS A 135 -0.29 9.90 -5.51
CA LYS A 135 0.90 10.38 -4.79
C LYS A 135 0.59 10.68 -3.32
N LYS A 136 -0.55 11.34 -3.03
CA LYS A 136 -0.96 11.63 -1.65
C LYS A 136 -1.18 10.35 -0.85
N VAL A 137 -1.83 9.33 -1.42
CA VAL A 137 -2.00 8.02 -0.77
C VAL A 137 -0.65 7.33 -0.57
N ARG A 138 0.22 7.32 -1.59
CA ARG A 138 1.58 6.78 -1.49
C ARG A 138 2.38 7.39 -0.33
N ASP A 139 2.23 8.69 -0.10
CA ASP A 139 3.01 9.43 0.89
C ASP A 139 2.41 9.37 2.29
N SER A 140 1.08 9.49 2.42
CA SER A 140 0.38 9.56 3.71
C SER A 140 -0.04 8.19 4.29
N LEU A 141 -0.50 7.23 3.46
CA LEU A 141 -1.05 5.96 3.94
C LEU A 141 -0.04 5.15 4.80
N PRO A 142 1.25 5.03 4.43
CA PRO A 142 2.22 4.29 5.25
C PRO A 142 2.46 4.96 6.60
N LEU A 143 2.39 6.29 6.69
CA LEU A 143 2.54 7.03 7.95
C LEU A 143 1.36 6.76 8.89
N LYS A 144 0.14 6.76 8.35
CA LYS A 144 -1.05 6.39 9.12
C LYS A 144 -0.98 4.96 9.62
N LEU A 145 -0.52 4.04 8.78
CA LEU A 145 -0.30 2.65 9.19
C LEU A 145 0.73 2.56 10.33
N CYS A 146 1.86 3.26 10.22
CA CYS A 146 2.86 3.34 11.28
C CYS A 146 2.25 3.81 12.61
N GLU A 147 1.45 4.86 12.58
CA GLU A 147 0.82 5.43 13.77
C GLU A 147 -0.16 4.44 14.41
N GLN A 148 -1.09 3.89 13.62
CA GLN A 148 -2.11 2.97 14.13
C GLN A 148 -1.51 1.65 14.65
N TRP A 149 -0.44 1.18 14.03
CA TRP A 149 0.25 -0.03 14.49
C TRP A 149 0.96 0.20 15.84
N LYS A 150 1.58 1.36 16.02
CA LYS A 150 2.20 1.74 17.30
C LYS A 150 1.17 1.86 18.42
N THR A 151 0.05 2.55 18.18
CA THR A 151 -0.99 2.74 19.21
C THR A 151 -1.63 1.43 19.65
N ASN A 152 -1.88 0.52 18.71
CA ASN A 152 -2.47 -0.79 19.03
C ASN A 152 -1.50 -1.65 19.86
N THR A 153 -0.20 -1.56 19.61
CA THR A 153 0.82 -2.30 20.38
C THR A 153 0.96 -1.76 21.81
N SER A 154 0.92 -0.42 21.98
CA SER A 154 0.98 0.19 23.31
C SER A 154 -0.26 -0.09 24.17
N SER A 155 -1.43 -0.25 23.54
CA SER A 155 -2.66 -0.61 24.27
C SER A 155 -2.65 -2.04 24.84
N ILE A 156 -1.84 -2.95 24.28
CA ILE A 156 -1.73 -4.34 24.73
C ILE A 156 -0.71 -4.47 25.88
N ASN A 157 0.29 -3.60 25.94
CA ASN A 157 1.38 -3.67 26.93
C ASN A 157 1.12 -2.89 28.23
N SER A 158 -0.06 -2.32 28.45
CA SER A 158 -0.42 -1.67 29.72
C SER A 158 -1.02 -2.69 30.71
N PRO A 159 -0.47 -2.86 31.93
CA PRO A 159 -1.11 -3.63 32.98
C PRO A 159 -2.40 -2.93 33.41
N GLN A 160 -3.47 -3.71 33.60
CA GLN A 160 -4.72 -3.24 34.20
C GLN A 160 -4.44 -2.39 35.45
N GLN A 161 -4.75 -1.10 35.41
CA GLN A 161 -5.04 -0.34 36.61
C GLN A 161 -6.51 0.06 36.59
N ASN A 162 -7.27 -0.59 37.46
CA ASN A 162 -8.59 -0.15 37.89
C ASN A 162 -8.46 1.19 38.61
N GLY A 163 -9.21 2.19 38.17
CA GLY A 163 -9.32 3.48 38.84
C GLY A 163 -10.30 4.40 38.13
N SER A 164 -11.54 4.42 38.60
CA SER A 164 -12.60 5.36 38.23
C SER A 164 -12.20 6.82 38.53
N VAL A 165 -12.61 7.77 37.68
CA VAL A 165 -13.39 9.00 38.01
C VAL A 165 -13.47 9.96 36.79
N HIS A 166 -14.69 10.09 36.28
CA HIS A 166 -15.41 11.25 35.73
C HIS A 166 -14.69 12.34 34.87
N GLY A 167 -15.13 12.48 33.61
CA GLY A 167 -14.93 13.66 32.77
C GLY A 167 -15.79 13.59 31.50
N SER A 168 -16.81 14.44 31.41
CA SER A 168 -17.96 14.41 30.51
C SER A 168 -17.74 15.09 29.14
N MET A 169 -18.68 14.86 28.20
CA MET A 169 -19.02 15.59 26.95
C MET A 169 -18.17 15.28 25.70
N ASN A 170 -18.69 14.98 24.50
CA ASN A 170 -20.06 14.87 23.97
C ASN A 170 -20.08 13.86 22.81
N SER A 171 -21.22 13.18 22.67
CA SER A 171 -21.57 12.26 21.59
C SER A 171 -22.01 13.01 20.34
N GLU A 172 -21.49 12.66 19.16
CA GLU A 172 -22.27 12.60 17.91
C GLU A 172 -21.75 11.49 16.98
N GLN A 173 -22.55 10.41 16.91
CA GLN A 173 -22.73 9.45 15.82
C GLN A 173 -21.49 8.83 15.15
N THR A 174 -20.85 7.89 15.83
CA THR A 174 -20.22 6.75 15.14
C THR A 174 -21.31 5.76 14.75
N ALA A 175 -21.75 5.81 13.49
CA ALA A 175 -22.54 4.73 12.91
C ALA A 175 -21.68 3.45 12.95
N SER A 176 -21.97 2.58 13.91
CA SER A 176 -21.46 1.22 13.98
C SER A 176 -22.06 0.42 12.82
N ILE A 177 -21.42 0.52 11.66
CA ILE A 177 -21.65 -0.43 10.58
C ILE A 177 -20.87 -1.68 10.98
N ASP A 178 -21.63 -2.71 11.35
CA ASP A 178 -21.18 -4.08 11.49
C ASP A 178 -20.57 -4.56 10.16
N ASP A 179 -19.25 -4.37 10.01
CA ASP A 179 -18.44 -4.82 8.87
C ASP A 179 -18.21 -6.34 8.95
N GLN A 180 -19.28 -7.13 9.07
CA GLN A 180 -19.22 -8.60 9.04
C GLN A 180 -19.14 -9.09 7.59
N TRP A 181 -18.03 -8.80 6.90
CA TRP A 181 -17.89 -9.12 5.47
C TRP A 181 -16.61 -9.91 5.12
N GLY A 182 -16.78 -11.23 5.19
CA GLY A 182 -16.14 -12.27 4.37
C GLY A 182 -14.64 -12.46 4.57
N GLU A 183 -14.36 -13.18 5.65
CA GLU A 183 -13.10 -13.79 6.02
C GLU A 183 -12.85 -15.06 5.19
N SER A 184 -11.83 -15.06 4.32
CA SER A 184 -11.22 -16.30 3.82
C SER A 184 -10.04 -16.62 4.74
N PHE A 185 -10.27 -17.48 5.73
CA PHE A 185 -9.22 -17.90 6.65
C PHE A 185 -8.88 -19.34 6.32
N ASP A 186 -7.63 -19.60 5.96
CA ASP A 186 -7.02 -20.90 6.14
C ASP A 186 -6.75 -21.04 7.63
N ILE A 187 -7.73 -21.62 8.33
CA ILE A 187 -7.71 -21.83 9.78
C ILE A 187 -6.79 -23.02 10.06
N ASP A 188 -5.78 -22.82 10.91
CA ASP A 188 -5.03 -23.94 11.50
C ASP A 188 -5.95 -24.78 12.41
N GLU A 189 -5.59 -26.02 12.74
CA GLU A 189 -6.42 -26.92 13.55
C GLU A 189 -6.82 -26.38 14.94
N ASN A 190 -6.36 -25.19 15.34
CA ASN A 190 -6.68 -24.53 16.62
C ASN A 190 -7.45 -23.20 16.49
N GLY A 191 -7.88 -22.77 15.30
CA GLY A 191 -8.92 -21.75 15.17
C GLY A 191 -8.55 -20.31 15.54
N LYS A 192 -7.27 -19.99 15.80
CA LYS A 192 -6.88 -18.64 16.26
C LYS A 192 -5.75 -18.03 15.43
N LEU A 193 -6.08 -16.96 14.72
CA LEU A 193 -5.09 -16.09 14.09
C LEU A 193 -4.16 -15.50 15.17
N PRO A 194 -2.84 -15.49 15.00
CA PRO A 194 -1.94 -14.88 15.98
C PRO A 194 -2.35 -13.42 16.24
N GLU A 195 -2.42 -13.03 17.52
CA GLU A 195 -2.94 -11.72 17.96
C GLU A 195 -2.29 -10.53 17.25
N ALA A 196 -1.01 -10.65 16.90
CA ALA A 196 -0.26 -9.68 16.11
C ALA A 196 -0.90 -9.37 14.74
N PHE A 197 -1.48 -10.37 14.07
CA PHE A 197 -2.16 -10.18 12.79
C PHE A 197 -3.51 -9.48 12.96
N THR A 198 -4.25 -9.76 14.02
CA THR A 198 -5.51 -9.08 14.31
C THR A 198 -5.27 -7.59 14.56
N SER A 199 -4.27 -7.27 15.38
CA SER A 199 -3.85 -5.88 15.66
C SER A 199 -3.41 -5.17 14.38
N LEU A 200 -2.60 -5.83 13.54
CA LEU A 200 -2.13 -5.27 12.28
C LEU A 200 -3.25 -5.08 11.25
N LYS A 201 -4.18 -6.05 11.14
CA LYS A 201 -5.38 -5.94 10.31
C LYS A 201 -6.20 -4.73 10.72
N GLN A 202 -6.44 -4.54 12.01
CA GLN A 202 -7.17 -3.37 12.52
C GLN A 202 -6.43 -2.06 12.23
N ALA A 203 -5.12 -2.03 12.42
CA ALA A 203 -4.29 -0.86 12.10
C ALA A 203 -4.37 -0.50 10.60
N LEU A 204 -4.32 -1.51 9.72
CA LEU A 204 -4.45 -1.33 8.29
C LEU A 204 -5.84 -0.81 7.91
N LEU A 205 -6.91 -1.43 8.42
CA LEU A 205 -8.29 -0.96 8.18
C LEU A 205 -8.48 0.49 8.62
N LYS A 206 -7.97 0.85 9.80
CA LYS A 206 -8.06 2.21 10.33
C LYS A 206 -7.22 3.20 9.52
N ALA A 207 -6.03 2.82 9.09
CA ALA A 207 -5.18 3.65 8.23
C ALA A 207 -5.86 3.98 6.90
N PHE A 208 -6.48 2.99 6.25
CA PHE A 208 -7.26 3.20 5.01
C PHE A 208 -8.48 4.12 5.25
N LYS A 209 -9.25 3.90 6.32
CA LYS A 209 -10.39 4.77 6.68
C LYS A 209 -9.94 6.22 6.92
N LEU A 210 -8.84 6.42 7.67
CA LEU A 210 -8.28 7.75 7.92
C LEU A 210 -7.74 8.40 6.64
N MET A 211 -7.16 7.62 5.72
CA MET A 211 -6.70 8.13 4.43
C MET A 211 -7.88 8.60 3.56
N ASP A 212 -8.97 7.84 3.51
CA ASP A 212 -10.18 8.21 2.76
C ASP A 212 -10.82 9.50 3.31
N ILE A 213 -10.87 9.65 4.65
CA ILE A 213 -11.33 10.88 5.30
C ILE A 213 -10.44 12.07 4.93
N GLU A 214 -9.11 11.90 4.96
CA GLU A 214 -8.18 12.97 4.60
C GLU A 214 -8.33 13.39 3.14
N LEU A 215 -8.49 12.45 2.21
CA LEU A 215 -8.73 12.76 0.80
C LEU A 215 -10.05 13.53 0.61
N LYS A 216 -11.11 13.11 1.32
CA LYS A 216 -12.42 13.78 1.26
C LYS A 216 -12.35 15.23 1.75
N LEU A 217 -11.49 15.53 2.71
CA LEU A 217 -11.32 16.87 3.30
C LEU A 217 -10.19 17.67 2.64
N HIS A 218 -9.53 17.13 1.62
CA HIS A 218 -8.36 17.76 1.02
C HIS A 218 -8.75 19.05 0.27
N PRO A 219 -8.17 20.22 0.62
CA PRO A 219 -8.64 21.52 0.12
C PRO A 219 -8.35 21.76 -1.37
N SER A 220 -7.33 21.08 -1.92
CA SER A 220 -6.81 21.35 -3.27
C SER A 220 -6.93 20.18 -4.27
N ILE A 221 -7.45 19.03 -3.84
CA ILE A 221 -7.61 17.86 -4.72
C ILE A 221 -9.09 17.52 -4.78
N ASP A 222 -9.71 17.75 -5.94
CA ASP A 222 -11.08 17.34 -6.17
C ASP A 222 -11.18 15.81 -6.29
N CYS A 223 -11.47 15.18 -5.16
CA CYS A 223 -11.69 13.73 -5.03
C CYS A 223 -13.14 13.31 -5.36
N PHE A 224 -13.98 14.20 -5.86
CA PHE A 224 -15.33 13.83 -6.31
C PHE A 224 -15.26 12.99 -7.60
N CYS A 225 -14.44 13.44 -8.55
CA CYS A 225 -14.23 12.77 -9.84
C CYS A 225 -12.81 12.20 -10.02
N SER A 226 -11.98 12.27 -8.97
CA SER A 226 -10.62 11.72 -8.98
C SER A 226 -10.46 10.71 -7.86
N GLY A 227 -9.68 9.67 -8.11
CA GLY A 227 -9.46 8.61 -7.14
C GLY A 227 -8.20 7.82 -7.43
N THR A 228 -7.94 6.82 -6.61
CA THR A 228 -6.88 5.85 -6.86
C THR A 228 -7.25 4.48 -6.30
N THR A 229 -6.73 3.42 -6.92
CA THR A 229 -6.69 2.09 -6.28
C THR A 229 -5.61 2.07 -5.19
N ALA A 230 -5.58 1.02 -4.39
CA ALA A 230 -4.49 0.76 -3.49
C ALA A 230 -4.35 -0.75 -3.27
N VAL A 231 -3.22 -1.31 -3.71
CA VAL A 231 -2.76 -2.62 -3.26
C VAL A 231 -1.49 -2.43 -2.44
N THR A 232 -1.55 -2.75 -1.16
CA THR A 232 -0.43 -2.60 -0.21
C THR A 232 -0.03 -3.94 0.34
N VAL A 233 1.26 -4.20 0.43
CA VAL A 233 1.85 -5.42 0.98
C VAL A 233 2.74 -5.04 2.14
N LEU A 234 2.50 -5.65 3.29
CA LEU A 234 3.36 -5.55 4.45
C LEU A 234 3.94 -6.93 4.74
N LYS A 235 5.25 -7.08 4.50
CA LYS A 235 6.00 -8.29 4.78
C LYS A 235 6.76 -8.10 6.08
N GLN A 236 6.56 -9.00 7.04
CA GLN A 236 7.31 -9.03 8.31
C GLN A 236 7.87 -10.45 8.52
N GLY A 237 9.18 -10.64 8.39
CA GLY A 237 9.78 -11.98 8.41
C GLY A 237 9.18 -12.86 7.30
N HIS A 238 8.50 -13.95 7.68
CA HIS A 238 7.78 -14.86 6.77
C HIS A 238 6.30 -14.52 6.59
N ASN A 239 5.81 -13.51 7.30
CA ASN A 239 4.40 -13.13 7.32
C ASN A 239 4.12 -12.07 6.27
N LEU A 240 2.94 -12.14 5.66
CA LEU A 240 2.48 -11.22 4.64
C LEU A 240 1.07 -10.72 4.99
N VAL A 241 0.87 -9.40 5.02
CA VAL A 241 -0.47 -8.80 5.17
C VAL A 241 -0.73 -7.89 3.99
N ILE A 242 -1.90 -8.04 3.37
CA ILE A 242 -2.24 -7.35 2.14
C ILE A 242 -3.52 -6.54 2.33
N GLY A 243 -3.47 -5.27 1.97
CA GLY A 243 -4.62 -4.39 1.83
C GLY A 243 -4.93 -4.20 0.36
N ASN A 244 -6.20 -4.36 -0.02
CA ASN A 244 -6.65 -4.17 -1.40
C ASN A 244 -7.93 -3.34 -1.47
N VAL A 245 -7.89 -2.28 -2.28
CA VAL A 245 -9.02 -1.45 -2.68
C VAL A 245 -8.88 -1.14 -4.17
N GLY A 246 -9.85 -1.58 -4.98
CA GLY A 246 -9.84 -1.41 -6.43
C GLY A 246 -9.43 -2.68 -7.17
N ASP A 247 -8.93 -2.52 -8.39
CA ASP A 247 -8.65 -3.60 -9.34
C ASP A 247 -7.15 -3.76 -9.68
N SER A 248 -6.26 -3.08 -8.94
CA SER A 248 -4.86 -3.46 -8.88
C SER A 248 -4.69 -4.82 -8.17
N ARG A 249 -3.63 -5.55 -8.50
CA ARG A 249 -3.47 -6.95 -8.08
C ARG A 249 -2.10 -7.28 -7.53
N ALA A 250 -2.08 -8.04 -6.43
CA ALA A 250 -0.88 -8.72 -5.94
C ALA A 250 -0.90 -10.19 -6.34
N VAL A 251 0.24 -10.69 -6.83
CA VAL A 251 0.46 -12.08 -7.23
C VAL A 251 1.80 -12.53 -6.68
N MET A 252 1.84 -13.69 -6.01
CA MET A 252 3.06 -14.32 -5.53
C MET A 252 3.54 -15.37 -6.52
N GLY A 253 4.82 -15.33 -6.90
CA GLY A 253 5.45 -16.45 -7.60
C GLY A 253 5.91 -17.51 -6.59
N THR A 254 5.37 -18.72 -6.68
CA THR A 254 5.80 -19.88 -5.91
C THR A 254 6.46 -20.91 -6.83
N ARG A 255 7.08 -21.95 -6.25
CA ARG A 255 7.64 -23.08 -7.00
C ARG A 255 6.85 -24.33 -6.66
N ASP A 256 6.47 -25.09 -7.67
CA ASP A 256 5.84 -26.40 -7.48
C ASP A 256 6.88 -27.49 -7.17
N LYS A 257 6.42 -28.74 -7.08
CA LYS A 257 7.27 -29.92 -6.82
C LYS A 257 8.30 -30.16 -7.93
N ASP A 258 8.05 -29.67 -9.14
CA ASP A 258 8.93 -29.77 -10.30
C ASP A 258 9.85 -28.54 -10.45
N ASN A 259 9.88 -27.66 -9.43
CA ASN A 259 10.63 -26.39 -9.45
C ASN A 259 10.18 -25.41 -10.56
N LYS A 260 8.96 -25.55 -11.08
CA LYS A 260 8.36 -24.61 -12.05
C LYS A 260 7.74 -23.42 -11.31
N LEU A 261 7.88 -22.23 -11.89
CA LEU A 261 7.28 -21.02 -11.35
C LEU A 261 5.76 -21.04 -11.54
N VAL A 262 5.01 -20.96 -10.46
CA VAL A 262 3.54 -20.94 -10.45
C VAL A 262 3.04 -19.64 -9.82
N PRO A 263 2.10 -18.92 -10.46
CA PRO A 263 1.52 -17.72 -9.88
C PRO A 263 0.39 -18.07 -8.90
N VAL A 264 0.43 -17.46 -7.72
CA VAL A 264 -0.65 -17.50 -6.71
C VAL A 264 -1.21 -16.09 -6.60
N GLN A 265 -2.44 -15.90 -7.05
CA GLN A 265 -3.13 -14.62 -6.91
C GLN A 265 -3.50 -14.39 -5.44
N LEU A 266 -3.06 -13.26 -4.91
CA LEU A 266 -3.25 -12.90 -3.51
C LEU A 266 -4.50 -12.05 -3.33
N THR A 267 -4.75 -11.08 -4.22
CA THR A 267 -5.92 -10.20 -4.11
C THR A 267 -6.99 -10.52 -5.13
N VAL A 268 -8.25 -10.30 -4.79
CA VAL A 268 -9.37 -10.34 -5.72
C VAL A 268 -9.70 -8.90 -6.12
N ASP A 269 -9.71 -8.62 -7.43
CA ASP A 269 -10.09 -7.30 -7.95
C ASP A 269 -11.52 -6.92 -7.52
N LEU A 270 -11.72 -5.67 -7.12
CA LEU A 270 -13.04 -5.14 -6.79
C LEU A 270 -13.73 -4.60 -8.06
N LYS A 271 -14.14 -5.51 -8.94
CA LYS A 271 -14.86 -5.14 -10.17
C LYS A 271 -16.38 -5.15 -9.96
N PRO A 272 -17.12 -4.12 -10.42
CA PRO A 272 -18.55 -3.99 -10.16
C PRO A 272 -19.41 -5.13 -10.72
N ASN A 273 -18.93 -5.82 -11.75
CA ASN A 273 -19.63 -6.93 -12.41
C ASN A 273 -19.44 -8.28 -11.70
N LEU A 274 -18.58 -8.36 -10.68
CA LEU A 274 -18.43 -9.59 -9.90
C LEU A 274 -19.63 -9.75 -8.96
N PRO A 275 -20.26 -10.94 -8.85
CA PRO A 275 -21.49 -11.12 -8.09
C PRO A 275 -21.41 -10.60 -6.65
N ARG A 276 -20.30 -10.89 -5.95
CA ARG A 276 -20.07 -10.45 -4.57
C ARG A 276 -19.98 -8.91 -4.46
N GLU A 277 -19.29 -8.27 -5.40
CA GLU A 277 -19.11 -6.81 -5.37
C GLU A 277 -20.36 -6.07 -5.84
N ALA A 278 -21.06 -6.59 -6.86
CA ALA A 278 -22.35 -6.09 -7.29
C ALA A 278 -23.37 -6.11 -6.14
N ALA A 279 -23.45 -7.23 -5.40
CA ALA A 279 -24.33 -7.35 -4.23
C ALA A 279 -23.98 -6.33 -3.14
N ARG A 280 -22.67 -6.12 -2.87
CA ARG A 280 -22.20 -5.09 -1.94
C ARG A 280 -22.68 -3.70 -2.35
N ILE A 281 -22.49 -3.35 -3.62
CA ILE A 281 -22.87 -2.06 -4.17
C ILE A 281 -24.39 -1.84 -4.03
N GLN A 282 -25.19 -2.85 -4.37
CA GLN A 282 -26.66 -2.79 -4.24
C GLN A 282 -27.11 -2.65 -2.78
N GLN A 283 -26.50 -3.38 -1.85
CA GLN A 283 -26.78 -3.26 -0.41
C GLN A 283 -26.46 -1.87 0.13
N CYS A 284 -25.43 -1.21 -0.41
CA CYS A 284 -25.10 0.19 -0.14
C CYS A 284 -25.94 1.20 -0.93
N ARG A 285 -27.07 0.80 -1.51
CA ARG A 285 -27.97 1.65 -2.33
C ARG A 285 -27.31 2.24 -3.59
N GLY A 286 -26.22 1.61 -4.06
CA GLY A 286 -25.58 1.94 -5.32
C GLY A 286 -26.20 1.18 -6.50
N ARG A 287 -25.84 1.60 -7.71
CA ARG A 287 -26.22 0.92 -8.97
C ARG A 287 -24.98 0.48 -9.74
N VAL A 288 -25.11 -0.64 -10.47
CA VAL A 288 -24.12 -1.12 -11.43
C VAL A 288 -24.77 -1.15 -12.80
N PHE A 289 -24.19 -0.45 -13.76
CA PHE A 289 -24.60 -0.51 -15.16
C PHE A 289 -23.37 -0.41 -16.06
N ALA A 290 -23.41 -1.09 -17.19
CA ALA A 290 -22.40 -0.97 -18.22
C ALA A 290 -22.73 0.23 -19.11
N LEU A 291 -21.81 1.21 -19.18
CA LEU A 291 -21.85 2.20 -20.24
C LEU A 291 -21.15 1.63 -21.47
N GLN A 292 -21.76 1.84 -22.62
CA GLN A 292 -21.18 1.47 -23.90
C GLN A 292 -20.28 2.63 -24.33
N ASP A 293 -18.98 2.52 -24.04
CA ASP A 293 -18.01 3.50 -24.56
C ASP A 293 -17.74 3.26 -26.05
N LEU A 294 -17.41 4.36 -26.75
CA LEU A 294 -17.06 4.40 -28.18
C LEU A 294 -15.89 3.46 -28.55
N THR A 295 -15.17 2.92 -27.56
CA THR A 295 -14.04 1.99 -27.69
C THR A 295 -14.39 0.50 -27.46
N ARG A 296 -15.68 0.13 -27.37
CA ARG A 296 -16.14 -1.25 -27.10
C ARG A 296 -15.69 -1.85 -25.76
N SER A 297 -15.13 -1.05 -24.84
CA SER A 297 -14.98 -1.47 -23.45
C SER A 297 -16.24 -1.09 -22.67
N CYS A 298 -16.89 -2.07 -22.05
CA CYS A 298 -17.98 -1.79 -21.11
C CYS A 298 -17.38 -1.26 -19.80
N THR A 299 -17.50 0.04 -19.56
CA THR A 299 -17.12 0.64 -18.28
C THR A 299 -18.29 0.47 -17.32
N CYS A 300 -18.09 -0.27 -16.22
CA CYS A 300 -19.11 -0.39 -15.18
C CYS A 300 -19.04 0.85 -14.27
N VAL A 301 -20.12 1.62 -14.21
CA VAL A 301 -20.20 2.81 -13.36
C VAL A 301 -20.95 2.50 -12.08
N VAL A 302 -20.45 3.01 -10.96
CA VAL A 302 -21.11 2.97 -9.65
C VAL A 302 -21.66 4.36 -9.34
N ALA A 303 -22.98 4.46 -9.17
CA ALA A 303 -23.64 5.71 -8.78
C ALA A 303 -24.38 5.53 -7.44
N LYS A 304 -24.17 6.48 -6.50
CA LYS A 304 -24.99 6.60 -5.28
C LYS A 304 -26.32 7.28 -5.61
N GLN A 305 -27.41 6.88 -4.95
CA GLN A 305 -28.68 7.61 -4.95
C GLN A 305 -28.59 8.88 -4.11
#